data_AF-A0A973WDV4-F1
#
_entry.id   AF-A0A973WDV4-F1
#
_cell.length_a   1.000
_cell.length_b   1.000
_cell.length_c   1.000
_cell.angle_alpha   90.00
_cell.angle_beta   90.00
_cell.angle_gamma   90.00
#
_symmetry.space_group_name_H-M   'P 1'
#
loop_
_entity.id
_entity.type
_entity.pdbx_description
1 polymer ?
#
loop_
_entity_poly.entity_id
_entity_poly.type
_entity_poly.pdbx_seq_one_letter_code
_entity_poly.pdbx_strand_id
1 'polypeptide(L)'
;METPDEVRLQQSLSRGDSGITVVVFSQVRVPPGKFGLEQLFRATRHSCLFLNDTEYRWYLGLDAQIDAALDLALESETPKRLIYYGSSMGGYAALRTALRRQDGEVHAFGAEIELGHPGAQSSDYLQIGDASVASSLGGCSVSLQERMNLYYGCLDPVDAANAVRSHNLWPQAQLHCLNSTHGNHDHLYSLNLIRRITRTFERSAAAELKSKALPLSPDFDGLEAFGSLFETLSTGQAIDPASIEALSTYKTNPGMMRLKADALADQGLFADAITELHRAETLISSNPVLQTLPKRWRKELPLREVQWLMDFGANDEARALLAETAAHFSADTAMRELATKLGVSLAVDPAPSPAPER
;
A
#
# COMPACT_ATOMS: atom_id res chain seq x y z
N MET A 1 -2.94 40.86 1.63
CA MET A 1 -1.86 39.85 1.65
C MET A 1 -2.50 38.57 1.19
N GLU A 2 -2.44 38.34 -0.11
CA GLU A 2 -2.68 37.00 -0.65
C GLU A 2 -1.58 36.11 -0.06
N THR A 3 -1.96 35.09 0.69
CA THR A 3 -1.06 34.01 1.04
C THR A 3 -0.45 33.49 -0.26
N PRO A 4 0.88 33.28 -0.35
CA PRO A 4 1.46 32.67 -1.55
C PRO A 4 0.68 31.39 -1.83
N ASP A 5 0.13 31.24 -3.04
CA ASP A 5 -0.47 29.99 -3.48
C ASP A 5 0.52 28.87 -3.13
N GLU A 6 0.17 28.04 -2.16
CA GLU A 6 1.00 26.89 -1.81
C GLU A 6 1.05 26.00 -3.05
N VAL A 7 2.23 25.90 -3.66
CA VAL A 7 2.43 25.08 -4.84
C VAL A 7 2.12 23.63 -4.47
N ARG A 8 1.05 23.08 -5.05
CA ARG A 8 0.57 21.71 -4.81
C ARG A 8 1.67 20.65 -5.02
N LEU A 9 2.50 20.82 -6.04
CA LEU A 9 3.68 19.97 -6.26
C LEU A 9 4.90 20.56 -5.54
N GLN A 10 5.35 19.90 -4.48
CA GLN A 10 6.63 20.22 -3.85
C GLN A 10 7.72 19.29 -4.34
N GLN A 11 8.94 19.82 -4.44
CA GLN A 11 10.10 19.07 -4.91
C GLN A 11 11.36 19.34 -4.08
N SER A 12 12.25 18.36 -4.01
CA SER A 12 13.58 18.50 -3.42
C SER A 12 14.58 17.61 -4.14
N LEU A 13 15.74 18.16 -4.52
CA LEU A 13 16.82 17.41 -5.13
C LEU A 13 17.94 17.17 -4.11
N SER A 14 18.20 15.91 -3.81
CA SER A 14 19.39 15.47 -3.08
C SER A 14 20.41 14.91 -4.08
N ARG A 15 21.64 15.42 -4.07
CA ARG A 15 22.68 14.96 -5.00
C ARG A 15 23.41 13.72 -4.49
N GLY A 16 23.74 12.82 -5.40
CA GLY A 16 24.57 11.64 -5.17
C GLY A 16 25.68 11.52 -6.22
N ASP A 17 26.39 10.40 -6.20
CA ASP A 17 27.57 10.18 -7.05
C ASP A 17 27.60 8.79 -7.72
N SER A 18 26.52 8.01 -7.61
CA SER A 18 26.44 6.67 -8.21
C SER A 18 26.18 6.66 -9.72
N GLY A 19 25.90 7.82 -10.33
CA GLY A 19 25.42 7.92 -11.72
C GLY A 19 23.99 7.41 -11.93
N ILE A 20 23.22 7.23 -10.86
CA ILE A 20 21.79 6.87 -10.88
C ILE A 20 21.01 8.06 -10.34
N THR A 21 19.95 8.46 -11.04
CA THR A 21 18.94 9.37 -10.52
C THR A 21 17.66 8.59 -10.22
N VAL A 22 17.14 8.74 -9.00
CA VAL A 22 15.86 8.17 -8.58
C VAL A 22 14.84 9.29 -8.41
N VAL A 23 13.70 9.16 -9.08
CA VAL A 23 12.54 10.03 -8.90
C VAL A 23 11.62 9.35 -7.90
N VAL A 24 11.51 9.93 -6.71
CA VAL A 24 10.79 9.35 -5.58
C VAL A 24 9.48 10.11 -5.36
N PHE A 25 8.37 9.41 -5.60
CA PHE A 25 7.03 9.96 -5.41
C PHE A 25 6.52 9.60 -4.02
N SER A 26 6.08 10.62 -3.30
CA SER A 26 5.48 10.49 -1.97
C SER A 26 4.14 9.76 -2.03
N GLN A 27 3.89 8.92 -1.05
CA GLN A 27 2.57 8.32 -0.80
C GLN A 27 1.58 9.34 -0.19
N VAL A 28 0.32 8.94 -0.06
CA VAL A 28 -0.74 9.74 0.56
C VAL A 28 -0.37 10.20 1.99
N ARG A 29 -0.93 11.33 2.45
CA ARG A 29 -0.78 11.88 3.81
C ARG A 29 0.65 12.26 4.21
N VAL A 30 1.54 12.53 3.24
CA VAL A 30 2.83 13.17 3.51
C VAL A 30 2.60 14.69 3.66
N PRO A 31 2.96 15.30 4.79
CA PRO A 31 2.67 16.72 5.02
C PRO A 31 3.54 17.64 4.15
N PRO A 32 3.10 18.89 3.91
CA PRO A 32 3.92 19.90 3.25
C PRO A 32 5.30 20.05 3.90
N GLY A 33 6.33 20.25 3.08
CA GLY A 33 7.73 20.35 3.49
C GLY A 33 8.39 19.01 3.86
N LYS A 34 7.68 17.89 3.69
CA LYS A 34 8.22 16.53 3.85
C LYS A 34 8.07 15.74 2.56
N PHE A 35 8.88 14.69 2.46
CA PHE A 35 8.89 13.80 1.31
C PHE A 35 8.81 12.35 1.79
N GLY A 36 7.92 11.59 1.17
CA GLY A 36 7.79 10.16 1.42
C GLY A 36 9.09 9.44 1.06
N LEU A 37 9.45 8.41 1.82
CA LEU A 37 10.57 7.52 1.54
C LEU A 37 11.96 8.20 1.55
N GLU A 38 12.05 9.49 1.89
CA GLU A 38 13.31 10.24 1.96
C GLU A 38 14.36 9.54 2.84
N GLN A 39 13.94 9.06 4.00
CA GLN A 39 14.82 8.35 4.94
C GLN A 39 15.38 7.03 4.39
N LEU A 40 14.65 6.35 3.49
CA LEU A 40 15.15 5.15 2.82
C LEU A 40 16.32 5.49 1.90
N PHE A 41 16.21 6.59 1.15
CA PHE A 41 17.19 6.99 0.15
C PHE A 41 18.35 7.83 0.70
N ARG A 42 18.20 8.44 1.90
CA ARG A 42 19.25 9.23 2.56
C ARG A 42 20.59 8.48 2.73
N ALA A 43 20.54 7.16 2.88
CA ALA A 43 21.72 6.32 3.06
C ALA A 43 22.28 5.74 1.74
N THR A 44 21.71 6.14 0.59
CA THR A 44 22.15 5.70 -0.74
C THR A 44 23.10 6.71 -1.37
N ARG A 45 23.78 6.31 -2.44
CA ARG A 45 24.67 7.17 -3.23
C ARG A 45 23.98 7.78 -4.45
N HIS A 46 22.67 7.64 -4.56
CA HIS A 46 21.90 8.08 -5.72
C HIS A 46 21.58 9.57 -5.64
N SER A 47 21.54 10.24 -6.79
CA SER A 47 20.82 11.51 -6.85
C SER A 47 19.33 11.21 -6.74
N CYS A 48 18.59 11.94 -5.91
CA CYS A 48 17.18 11.70 -5.63
C CYS A 48 16.39 12.98 -5.84
N LEU A 49 15.46 12.95 -6.80
CA LEU A 49 14.42 13.97 -6.96
C LEU A 49 13.18 13.50 -6.19
N PHE A 50 12.91 14.10 -5.05
CA PHE A 50 11.72 13.83 -4.26
C PHE A 50 10.58 14.74 -4.71
N LEU A 51 9.39 14.15 -4.91
CA LEU A 51 8.18 14.86 -5.32
C LEU A 51 7.04 14.56 -4.33
N ASN A 52 6.29 15.57 -3.94
CA ASN A 52 5.14 15.45 -3.03
C ASN A 52 3.94 16.23 -3.57
N ASP A 53 2.81 15.54 -3.76
CA ASP A 53 1.50 16.14 -4.01
C ASP A 53 0.83 16.42 -2.65
N THR A 54 0.86 17.68 -2.22
CA THR A 54 0.38 18.08 -0.89
C THR A 54 -1.14 18.01 -0.74
N GLU A 55 -1.88 17.86 -1.83
CA GLU A 55 -3.34 17.73 -1.85
C GLU A 55 -3.81 16.27 -1.98
N TYR A 56 -2.89 15.31 -2.08
CA TYR A 56 -3.22 13.88 -2.13
C TYR A 56 -4.14 13.49 -3.29
N ARG A 57 -3.97 14.10 -4.46
CA ARG A 57 -4.83 13.91 -5.63
C ARG A 57 -4.16 13.04 -6.70
N TRP A 58 -3.42 12.01 -6.28
CA TRP A 58 -2.76 11.05 -7.17
C TRP A 58 -1.89 11.69 -8.26
N TYR A 59 -1.35 12.88 -7.98
CA TYR A 59 -0.56 13.67 -8.94
C TYR A 59 -1.32 14.05 -10.22
N LEU A 60 -2.66 13.92 -10.24
CA LEU A 60 -3.48 14.25 -11.39
C LEU A 60 -3.38 15.75 -11.73
N GLY A 61 -3.12 16.07 -12.99
CA GLY A 61 -2.95 17.45 -13.46
C GLY A 61 -1.60 18.09 -13.14
N LEU A 62 -0.66 17.36 -12.53
CA LEU A 62 0.69 17.83 -12.24
C LEU A 62 1.72 17.41 -13.29
N ASP A 63 1.28 16.78 -14.38
CA ASP A 63 2.12 16.13 -15.39
C ASP A 63 3.24 17.04 -15.93
N ALA A 64 2.88 18.24 -16.39
CA ALA A 64 3.84 19.20 -16.94
C ALA A 64 4.83 19.72 -15.87
N GLN A 65 4.38 19.88 -14.63
CA GLN A 65 5.24 20.32 -13.52
C GLN A 65 6.25 19.23 -13.14
N ILE A 66 5.80 17.98 -13.11
CA ILE A 66 6.64 16.80 -12.87
C ILE A 66 7.70 16.68 -13.99
N ASP A 67 7.30 16.84 -15.25
CA ASP A 67 8.23 16.73 -16.37
C ASP A 67 9.28 17.85 -16.33
N ALA A 68 8.87 19.10 -16.06
CA ALA A 68 9.79 20.23 -15.91
C ALA A 68 10.77 20.04 -14.73
N ALA A 69 10.27 19.57 -13.58
CA ALA A 69 11.08 19.22 -12.42
C ALA A 69 12.14 18.17 -12.76
N LEU A 70 11.72 17.15 -13.50
CA LEU A 70 12.57 16.04 -13.89
C LEU A 70 13.62 16.48 -14.90
N ASP A 71 13.26 17.23 -15.93
CA ASP A 71 14.19 17.70 -16.95
C ASP A 71 15.29 18.58 -16.31
N LEU A 72 14.93 19.48 -15.38
CA LEU A 72 15.90 20.26 -14.61
C LEU A 72 16.86 19.39 -13.79
N ALA A 73 16.35 18.32 -13.15
CA ALA A 73 17.19 17.39 -12.41
C ALA A 73 18.11 16.59 -13.34
N LEU A 74 17.61 16.13 -14.49
CA LEU A 74 18.38 15.35 -15.46
C LEU A 74 19.48 16.19 -16.12
N GLU A 75 19.23 17.47 -16.39
CA GLU A 75 20.25 18.42 -16.87
C GLU A 75 21.36 18.65 -15.84
N SER A 76 21.01 18.74 -14.55
CA SER A 76 21.98 18.93 -13.46
C SER A 76 22.82 17.67 -13.19
N GLU A 77 22.19 16.49 -13.18
CA GLU A 77 22.82 15.27 -12.69
C GLU A 77 23.42 14.40 -13.80
N THR A 78 22.97 14.54 -15.06
CA THR A 78 23.41 13.74 -16.22
C THR A 78 23.51 12.23 -15.94
N PRO A 79 22.44 11.60 -15.42
CA PRO A 79 22.53 10.22 -14.93
C PRO A 79 22.73 9.20 -16.05
N LYS A 80 23.38 8.09 -15.72
CA LYS A 80 23.50 6.91 -16.59
C LYS A 80 22.26 6.02 -16.55
N ARG A 81 21.53 6.06 -15.43
CA ARG A 81 20.28 5.32 -15.20
C ARG A 81 19.26 6.21 -14.50
N LEU A 82 18.02 6.12 -14.93
CA LEU A 82 16.88 6.79 -14.34
C LEU A 82 15.93 5.75 -13.75
N ILE A 83 15.45 5.97 -12.53
CA ILE A 83 14.55 5.07 -11.83
C ILE A 83 13.37 5.86 -11.29
N TYR A 84 12.15 5.44 -11.60
CA TYR A 84 10.91 5.94 -11.02
C TYR A 84 10.50 5.02 -9.87
N TYR A 85 10.25 5.61 -8.70
CA TYR A 85 10.05 4.86 -7.48
C TYR A 85 8.90 5.43 -6.65
N GLY A 86 7.97 4.59 -6.21
CA GLY A 86 6.90 5.02 -5.32
C GLY A 86 6.01 3.89 -4.81
N SER A 87 5.26 4.18 -3.74
CA SER A 87 4.29 3.25 -3.15
C SER A 87 2.89 3.88 -3.08
N SER A 88 1.84 3.06 -3.25
CA SER A 88 0.45 3.47 -3.27
C SER A 88 0.24 4.61 -4.29
N MET A 89 -0.26 5.77 -3.87
CA MET A 89 -0.35 7.00 -4.65
C MET A 89 0.95 7.35 -5.41
N GLY A 90 2.11 7.21 -4.76
CA GLY A 90 3.40 7.48 -5.40
C GLY A 90 3.78 6.41 -6.43
N GLY A 91 3.34 5.16 -6.23
CA GLY A 91 3.51 4.08 -7.20
C GLY A 91 2.74 4.34 -8.49
N TYR A 92 1.51 4.85 -8.38
CA TYR A 92 0.73 5.31 -9.51
C TYR A 92 1.45 6.44 -10.28
N ALA A 93 1.95 7.45 -9.57
CA ALA A 93 2.65 8.58 -10.19
C ALA A 93 3.96 8.16 -10.89
N ALA A 94 4.71 7.22 -10.28
CA ALA A 94 5.89 6.63 -10.89
C ALA A 94 5.55 5.93 -12.22
N LEU A 95 4.50 5.11 -12.22
CA LEU A 95 4.01 4.45 -13.44
C LEU A 95 3.54 5.45 -14.49
N ARG A 96 2.64 6.36 -14.13
CA ARG A 96 2.09 7.38 -15.04
C ARG A 96 3.19 8.20 -15.70
N THR A 97 4.19 8.62 -14.94
CA THR A 97 5.32 9.41 -15.45
C THR A 97 6.18 8.58 -16.41
N ALA A 98 6.56 7.36 -16.03
CA ALA A 98 7.35 6.47 -16.88
C ALA A 98 6.62 6.10 -18.17
N LEU A 99 5.31 5.83 -18.10
CA LEU A 99 4.47 5.54 -19.27
C LEU A 99 4.36 6.74 -20.20
N ARG A 100 4.30 7.97 -19.67
CA ARG A 100 4.31 9.18 -20.51
C ARG A 100 5.66 9.39 -21.19
N ARG A 101 6.76 9.23 -20.44
CA ARG A 101 8.12 9.56 -20.91
C ARG A 101 8.80 8.44 -21.69
N GLN A 102 8.35 7.20 -21.52
CA GLN A 102 8.92 5.99 -22.14
C GLN A 102 10.42 5.74 -21.83
N ASP A 103 10.92 6.32 -20.74
CA ASP A 103 12.31 6.19 -20.29
C ASP A 103 12.38 5.56 -18.87
N GLY A 104 13.59 5.34 -18.38
CA GLY A 104 13.83 4.84 -17.02
C GLY A 104 13.37 3.41 -16.68
N GLU A 105 13.67 3.00 -15.47
CA GLU A 105 13.19 1.76 -14.82
C GLU A 105 12.12 2.12 -13.79
N VAL A 106 11.15 1.24 -13.53
CA VAL A 106 10.07 1.51 -12.59
C VAL A 106 10.08 0.50 -11.44
N HIS A 107 9.94 1.00 -10.21
CA HIS A 107 9.61 0.21 -9.04
C HIS A 107 8.36 0.79 -8.36
N ALA A 108 7.21 0.13 -8.57
CA ALA A 108 5.92 0.59 -8.07
C ALA A 108 5.31 -0.43 -7.10
N PHE A 109 4.96 0.00 -5.89
CA PHE A 109 4.48 -0.85 -4.80
C PHE A 109 3.01 -0.55 -4.49
N GLY A 110 2.11 -1.51 -4.69
CA GLY A 110 0.67 -1.36 -4.40
C GLY A 110 0.03 -0.23 -5.20
N ALA A 111 0.45 -0.05 -6.46
CA ALA A 111 -0.06 1.01 -7.30
C ALA A 111 -1.45 0.66 -7.84
N GLU A 112 -2.41 1.57 -7.69
CA GLU A 112 -3.70 1.44 -8.35
C GLU A 112 -3.53 1.70 -9.85
N ILE A 113 -4.01 0.81 -10.70
CA ILE A 113 -3.91 0.94 -12.16
C ILE A 113 -5.05 1.78 -12.74
N GLU A 114 -6.19 1.70 -12.06
CA GLU A 114 -7.37 2.50 -12.30
C GLU A 114 -7.79 3.09 -10.95
N LEU A 115 -8.10 4.38 -10.94
CA LEU A 115 -8.40 5.13 -9.73
C LEU A 115 -9.91 5.26 -9.53
N GLY A 116 -10.33 5.47 -8.29
CA GLY A 116 -11.72 5.69 -7.93
C GLY A 116 -12.56 4.42 -7.80
N HIS A 117 -11.94 3.24 -7.84
CA HIS A 117 -12.66 1.97 -7.61
C HIS A 117 -13.24 1.90 -6.19
N PRO A 118 -14.46 1.34 -6.01
CA PRO A 118 -15.06 1.20 -4.70
C PRO A 118 -14.16 0.49 -3.69
N GLY A 119 -14.03 1.08 -2.50
CA GLY A 119 -13.19 0.54 -1.41
C GLY A 119 -11.69 0.78 -1.59
N ALA A 120 -11.24 1.28 -2.74
CA ALA A 120 -9.86 1.67 -2.95
C ALA A 120 -9.56 3.04 -2.34
N GLN A 121 -8.32 3.26 -1.89
CA GLN A 121 -7.97 4.51 -1.20
C GLN A 121 -8.13 5.74 -2.10
N SER A 122 -7.95 5.61 -3.41
CA SER A 122 -8.18 6.71 -4.35
C SER A 122 -9.64 7.20 -4.38
N SER A 123 -10.61 6.34 -4.07
CA SER A 123 -12.03 6.73 -4.04
C SER A 123 -12.36 7.72 -2.91
N ASP A 124 -11.57 7.76 -1.84
CA ASP A 124 -11.77 8.70 -0.72
C ASP A 124 -11.35 10.14 -1.05
N TYR A 125 -10.46 10.33 -2.03
CA TYR A 125 -9.85 11.63 -2.34
C TYR A 125 -10.24 12.16 -3.71
N LEU A 126 -10.72 11.28 -4.61
CA LEU A 126 -11.14 11.64 -5.95
C LEU A 126 -12.67 11.77 -5.97
N GLN A 127 -13.16 12.90 -6.49
CA GLN A 127 -14.59 13.08 -6.66
C GLN A 127 -15.10 12.21 -7.82
N ILE A 128 -16.18 11.47 -7.58
CA ILE A 128 -16.87 10.68 -8.61
C ILE A 128 -17.27 11.61 -9.77
N GLY A 129 -16.80 11.30 -10.99
CA GLY A 129 -17.14 12.03 -12.21
C GLY A 129 -16.12 13.05 -12.71
N ASP A 130 -14.97 13.22 -12.04
CA ASP A 130 -13.87 13.99 -12.60
C ASP A 130 -13.28 13.24 -13.82
N ALA A 131 -13.36 13.84 -15.01
CA ALA A 131 -12.87 13.25 -16.26
C ALA A 131 -11.36 12.91 -16.20
N SER A 132 -10.61 13.50 -15.27
CA SER A 132 -9.20 13.16 -15.01
C SER A 132 -9.00 11.82 -14.28
N VAL A 133 -10.04 11.29 -13.63
CA VAL A 133 -10.07 9.98 -12.95
C VAL A 133 -10.24 8.84 -13.96
N ALA A 134 -10.82 9.12 -15.13
CA ALA A 134 -10.99 8.16 -16.22
C ALA A 134 -9.66 7.80 -16.95
N SER A 135 -8.52 8.36 -16.54
CA SER A 135 -7.23 8.01 -17.13
C SER A 135 -6.72 6.68 -16.55
N SER A 136 -7.21 5.57 -17.11
CA SER A 136 -6.53 4.29 -16.96
C SER A 136 -5.08 4.44 -17.44
N LEU A 137 -4.15 3.80 -16.74
CA LEU A 137 -2.77 3.75 -17.21
C LEU A 137 -2.73 3.00 -18.55
N GLY A 138 -2.28 3.69 -19.60
CA GLY A 138 -2.26 3.15 -20.96
C GLY A 138 -1.17 2.11 -21.20
N GLY A 139 -1.17 1.56 -22.42
CA GLY A 139 -0.10 0.66 -22.88
C GLY A 139 1.24 1.38 -23.06
N CYS A 140 2.33 0.61 -23.11
CA CYS A 140 3.68 1.12 -23.36
C CYS A 140 4.51 0.15 -24.21
N SER A 141 5.69 0.62 -24.64
CA SER A 141 6.64 -0.21 -25.37
C SER A 141 7.09 -1.43 -24.56
N VAL A 142 7.37 -2.54 -25.25
CA VAL A 142 7.91 -3.77 -24.62
C VAL A 142 9.18 -3.47 -23.81
N SER A 143 10.07 -2.62 -24.34
CA SER A 143 11.30 -2.23 -23.65
C SER A 143 11.06 -1.50 -22.32
N LEU A 144 9.98 -0.71 -22.22
CA LEU A 144 9.61 -0.15 -20.92
C LEU A 144 9.04 -1.22 -20.00
N GLN A 145 8.15 -2.08 -20.50
CA GLN A 145 7.55 -3.17 -19.70
C GLN A 145 8.62 -4.05 -19.05
N GLU A 146 9.64 -4.49 -19.79
CA GLU A 146 10.74 -5.32 -19.26
C GLU A 146 11.54 -4.64 -18.12
N ARG A 147 11.45 -3.31 -18.00
CA ARG A 147 12.06 -2.49 -16.96
C ARG A 147 11.08 -2.08 -15.84
N MET A 148 9.87 -2.63 -15.84
CA MET A 148 8.87 -2.40 -14.79
C MET A 148 8.91 -3.52 -13.76
N ASN A 149 9.17 -3.16 -12.50
CA ASN A 149 9.05 -4.03 -11.34
C ASN A 149 7.82 -3.60 -10.54
N LEU A 150 6.78 -4.43 -10.52
CA LEU A 150 5.48 -4.12 -9.92
C LEU A 150 5.24 -5.04 -8.73
N TYR A 151 4.98 -4.49 -7.54
CA TYR A 151 4.85 -5.25 -6.30
C TYR A 151 3.44 -5.12 -5.75
N TYR A 152 2.75 -6.25 -5.55
CA TYR A 152 1.37 -6.27 -5.04
C TYR A 152 1.25 -7.17 -3.82
N GLY A 153 0.62 -6.68 -2.76
CA GLY A 153 0.29 -7.46 -1.59
C GLY A 153 -1.04 -8.18 -1.78
N CYS A 154 -1.02 -9.42 -2.26
CA CYS A 154 -2.21 -10.17 -2.66
C CYS A 154 -3.07 -10.70 -1.49
N LEU A 155 -2.78 -10.30 -0.25
CA LEU A 155 -3.69 -10.43 0.89
C LEU A 155 -4.62 -9.21 1.02
N ASP A 156 -4.42 -8.20 0.18
CA ASP A 156 -5.30 -7.05 0.04
C ASP A 156 -6.08 -7.17 -1.29
N PRO A 157 -7.41 -6.98 -1.27
CA PRO A 157 -8.24 -7.18 -2.45
C PRO A 157 -8.00 -6.12 -3.55
N VAL A 158 -7.66 -4.89 -3.18
CA VAL A 158 -7.38 -3.81 -4.14
C VAL A 158 -6.07 -4.11 -4.86
N ASP A 159 -5.02 -4.49 -4.14
CA ASP A 159 -3.74 -4.91 -4.72
C ASP A 159 -3.90 -6.18 -5.57
N ALA A 160 -4.75 -7.13 -5.15
CA ALA A 160 -5.04 -8.35 -5.92
C ALA A 160 -5.66 -8.03 -7.30
N ALA A 161 -6.67 -7.16 -7.34
CA ALA A 161 -7.27 -6.70 -8.59
C ALA A 161 -6.25 -5.97 -9.47
N ASN A 162 -5.43 -5.10 -8.88
CA ASN A 162 -4.41 -4.35 -9.62
C ASN A 162 -3.26 -5.22 -10.14
N ALA A 163 -2.94 -6.33 -9.47
CA ALA A 163 -2.01 -7.33 -9.98
C ALA A 163 -2.54 -7.98 -11.28
N VAL A 164 -3.82 -8.34 -11.31
CA VAL A 164 -4.49 -8.90 -12.51
C VAL A 164 -4.52 -7.87 -13.63
N ARG A 165 -4.97 -6.64 -13.35
CA ARG A 165 -4.99 -5.53 -14.33
C ARG A 165 -3.60 -5.27 -14.91
N SER A 166 -2.56 -5.26 -14.07
CA SER A 166 -1.17 -5.09 -14.50
C SER A 166 -0.68 -6.24 -15.38
N HIS A 167 -1.02 -7.49 -15.02
CA HIS A 167 -0.67 -8.67 -15.81
C HIS A 167 -1.24 -8.58 -17.24
N ASN A 168 -2.49 -8.15 -17.35
CA ASN A 168 -3.19 -8.01 -18.63
C ASN A 168 -2.65 -6.85 -19.48
N LEU A 169 -2.33 -5.71 -18.86
CA LEU A 169 -1.83 -4.52 -19.57
C LEU A 169 -0.35 -4.61 -19.94
N TRP A 170 0.48 -5.17 -19.06
CA TRP A 170 1.94 -5.20 -19.21
C TRP A 170 2.49 -6.62 -18.97
N PRO A 171 2.21 -7.57 -19.88
CA PRO A 171 2.60 -8.97 -19.70
C PRO A 171 4.12 -9.20 -19.66
N GLN A 172 4.93 -8.23 -20.10
CA GLN A 172 6.40 -8.30 -20.03
C GLN A 172 6.97 -7.66 -18.76
N ALA A 173 6.13 -7.06 -17.90
CA ALA A 173 6.55 -6.51 -16.63
C ALA A 173 6.91 -7.61 -15.61
N GLN A 174 7.87 -7.30 -14.73
CA GLN A 174 8.19 -8.15 -13.60
C GLN A 174 7.15 -7.96 -12.51
N LEU A 175 6.13 -8.81 -12.54
CA LEU A 175 5.07 -8.81 -11.54
C LEU A 175 5.47 -9.63 -10.31
N HIS A 176 5.47 -8.99 -9.14
CA HIS A 176 5.77 -9.59 -7.85
C HIS A 176 4.49 -9.64 -7.00
N CYS A 177 3.75 -10.74 -7.11
CA CYS A 177 2.63 -11.06 -6.22
C CYS A 177 3.18 -11.57 -4.88
N LEU A 178 2.81 -10.94 -3.77
CA LEU A 178 3.41 -11.20 -2.45
C LEU A 178 2.37 -11.69 -1.44
N ASN A 179 2.81 -12.58 -0.55
CA ASN A 179 2.13 -12.89 0.72
C ASN A 179 2.25 -11.68 1.67
N SER A 180 1.61 -10.57 1.30
CA SER A 180 1.66 -9.28 1.94
C SER A 180 0.34 -8.55 1.74
N THR A 181 0.17 -7.43 2.44
CA THR A 181 -0.99 -6.54 2.34
C THR A 181 -0.65 -5.31 1.51
N HIS A 182 -1.57 -4.36 1.33
CA HIS A 182 -1.33 -3.10 0.61
C HIS A 182 -0.06 -2.37 1.10
N GLY A 183 0.23 -2.44 2.41
CA GLY A 183 1.48 -1.97 3.03
C GLY A 183 2.72 -2.81 2.69
N ASN A 184 2.81 -3.38 1.48
CA ASN A 184 3.88 -4.29 1.08
C ASN A 184 5.26 -3.59 1.07
N HIS A 185 5.34 -2.30 0.76
CA HIS A 185 6.59 -1.56 0.86
C HIS A 185 7.14 -1.54 2.30
N ASP A 186 6.29 -1.23 3.28
CA ASP A 186 6.66 -1.23 4.70
C ASP A 186 7.01 -2.64 5.21
N HIS A 187 6.33 -3.66 4.68
CA HIS A 187 6.64 -5.06 4.94
C HIS A 187 8.05 -5.41 4.44
N LEU A 188 8.38 -5.05 3.20
CA LEU A 188 9.73 -5.25 2.64
C LEU A 188 10.79 -4.43 3.38
N TYR A 189 10.43 -3.27 3.92
CA TYR A 189 11.31 -2.44 4.73
C TYR A 189 11.65 -3.09 6.08
N SER A 190 10.65 -3.62 6.79
CA SER A 190 10.86 -4.29 8.08
C SER A 190 11.74 -5.55 7.95
N LEU A 191 11.65 -6.23 6.80
CA LEU A 191 12.48 -7.39 6.45
C LEU A 191 13.85 -7.04 5.87
N ASN A 192 14.18 -5.75 5.79
CA ASN A 192 15.42 -5.23 5.20
C ASN A 192 15.63 -5.68 3.72
N LEU A 193 14.55 -5.95 3.00
CA LEU A 193 14.59 -6.34 1.59
C LEU A 193 14.72 -5.11 0.70
N ILE A 194 13.89 -4.10 0.96
CA ILE A 194 13.89 -2.92 0.09
C ILE A 194 15.20 -2.14 0.18
N ARG A 195 15.85 -2.10 1.35
CA ARG A 195 17.19 -1.50 1.50
C ARG A 195 18.25 -2.26 0.70
N ARG A 196 18.12 -3.58 0.54
CA ARG A 196 19.05 -4.39 -0.27
C ARG A 196 18.86 -4.10 -1.76
N ILE A 197 17.61 -3.99 -2.20
CA ILE A 197 17.25 -3.69 -3.60
C ILE A 197 17.70 -2.26 -3.96
N THR A 198 17.23 -1.27 -3.20
CA THR A 198 17.41 0.17 -3.48
C THR A 198 18.82 0.70 -3.25
N ARG A 199 19.72 -0.06 -2.61
CA ARG A 199 21.11 0.38 -2.40
C ARG A 199 21.87 0.55 -3.72
N THR A 200 21.58 -0.29 -4.71
CA THR A 200 22.25 -0.22 -6.03
C THR A 200 21.30 -0.39 -7.21
N PHE A 201 20.10 -0.95 -7.00
CA PHE A 201 19.20 -1.38 -8.08
C PHE A 201 19.85 -2.34 -9.08
N GLU A 202 20.85 -3.11 -8.64
CA GLU A 202 21.48 -4.17 -9.44
C GLU A 202 21.10 -5.56 -8.94
N ARG A 203 20.59 -5.64 -7.71
CA ARG A 203 20.15 -6.92 -7.12
C ARG A 203 18.80 -7.32 -7.71
N SER A 204 18.67 -8.58 -8.10
CA SER A 204 17.38 -9.13 -8.52
C SER A 204 16.36 -9.03 -7.39
N ALA A 205 15.29 -8.26 -7.63
CA ALA A 205 14.17 -8.16 -6.70
C ALA A 205 13.55 -9.54 -6.43
N ALA A 206 13.35 -10.35 -7.47
CA ALA A 206 12.82 -11.70 -7.35
C ALA A 206 13.67 -12.59 -6.41
N ALA A 207 15.00 -12.53 -6.53
CA ALA A 207 15.90 -13.31 -5.66
C ALA A 207 15.83 -12.85 -4.20
N GLU A 208 15.82 -11.53 -3.96
CA GLU A 208 15.70 -10.96 -2.62
C GLU A 208 14.36 -11.35 -1.98
N LEU A 209 13.24 -11.23 -2.71
CA LEU A 209 11.91 -11.65 -2.25
C LEU A 209 11.85 -13.15 -1.93
N LYS A 210 12.38 -14.00 -2.81
CA LYS A 210 12.45 -15.46 -2.62
C LYS A 210 13.25 -15.84 -1.37
N SER A 211 14.27 -15.05 -0.99
CA SER A 211 15.07 -15.29 0.23
C SER A 211 14.24 -15.23 1.53
N LYS A 212 13.03 -14.69 1.47
CA LYS A 212 12.08 -14.61 2.59
C LYS A 212 10.77 -15.35 2.35
N ALA A 213 10.71 -16.19 1.30
CA ALA A 213 9.51 -16.93 0.91
C ALA A 213 8.24 -16.06 0.76
N LEU A 214 8.42 -14.79 0.38
CA LEU A 214 7.32 -13.85 0.17
C LEU A 214 6.53 -14.07 -1.13
N PRO A 215 7.14 -14.49 -2.26
CA PRO A 215 6.38 -14.64 -3.50
C PRO A 215 5.20 -15.60 -3.33
N LEU A 216 4.06 -15.18 -3.85
CA LEU A 216 2.85 -15.97 -4.01
C LEU A 216 2.76 -16.39 -5.48
N SER A 217 2.50 -17.67 -5.74
CA SER A 217 2.15 -18.13 -7.08
C SER A 217 0.73 -17.65 -7.38
N PRO A 218 0.53 -16.71 -8.34
CA PRO A 218 -0.77 -16.10 -8.53
C PRO A 218 -1.73 -17.09 -9.21
N ASP A 219 -2.91 -17.22 -8.63
CA ASP A 219 -4.12 -17.64 -9.34
C ASP A 219 -4.87 -16.37 -9.74
N PHE A 220 -4.67 -15.91 -10.98
CA PHE A 220 -5.21 -14.61 -11.42
C PHE A 220 -6.73 -14.58 -11.41
N ASP A 221 -7.41 -15.68 -11.76
CA ASP A 221 -8.87 -15.77 -11.69
C ASP A 221 -9.36 -15.62 -10.24
N GLY A 222 -8.68 -16.29 -9.30
CA GLY A 222 -8.95 -16.16 -7.87
C GLY A 222 -8.68 -14.76 -7.30
N LEU A 223 -7.62 -14.09 -7.76
CA LEU A 223 -7.31 -12.71 -7.36
C LEU A 223 -8.30 -11.70 -7.94
N GLU A 224 -8.75 -11.89 -9.18
CA GLU A 224 -9.76 -11.05 -9.81
C GLU A 224 -11.11 -11.17 -9.09
N ALA A 225 -11.53 -12.41 -8.79
CA ALA A 225 -12.75 -12.66 -8.04
C ALA A 225 -12.67 -12.08 -6.61
N PHE A 226 -11.52 -12.17 -5.94
CA PHE A 226 -11.31 -11.56 -4.62
C PHE A 226 -11.49 -10.04 -4.65
N GLY A 227 -10.87 -9.36 -5.62
CA GLY A 227 -11.05 -7.93 -5.83
C GLY A 227 -12.50 -7.54 -6.14
N SER A 228 -13.14 -8.28 -7.03
CA SER A 228 -14.53 -8.02 -7.45
C SER A 228 -15.54 -8.18 -6.30
N LEU A 229 -15.37 -9.21 -5.47
CA LEU A 229 -16.21 -9.43 -4.29
C LEU A 229 -16.03 -8.32 -3.25
N PHE A 230 -14.79 -7.83 -3.07
CA PHE A 230 -14.52 -6.69 -2.19
C PHE A 230 -15.13 -5.38 -2.73
N GLU A 231 -15.00 -5.10 -4.02
CA GLU A 231 -15.63 -3.92 -4.64
C GLU A 231 -17.16 -3.99 -4.46
N THR A 232 -17.76 -5.16 -4.67
CA THR A 232 -19.20 -5.40 -4.45
C THR A 232 -19.60 -5.06 -3.00
N LEU A 233 -18.90 -5.62 -2.01
CA LEU A 233 -19.14 -5.34 -0.59
C LEU A 233 -18.96 -3.85 -0.27
N SER A 234 -17.93 -3.21 -0.83
CA SER A 234 -17.61 -1.80 -0.60
C SER A 234 -18.68 -0.84 -1.14
N THR A 235 -19.49 -1.26 -2.10
CA THR A 235 -20.67 -0.51 -2.57
C THR A 235 -21.92 -0.72 -1.71
N GLY A 236 -21.81 -1.47 -0.60
CA GLY A 236 -22.91 -1.83 0.28
C GLY A 236 -23.80 -2.95 -0.26
N GLN A 237 -23.37 -3.64 -1.32
CA GLN A 237 -24.07 -4.80 -1.84
C GLN A 237 -23.68 -6.04 -1.04
N ALA A 238 -24.68 -6.82 -0.62
CA ALA A 238 -24.45 -8.08 0.07
C ALA A 238 -23.75 -9.09 -0.85
N ILE A 239 -22.74 -9.77 -0.33
CA ILE A 239 -22.08 -10.89 -1.01
C ILE A 239 -22.33 -12.19 -0.25
N ASP A 240 -22.45 -13.30 -1.00
CA ASP A 240 -22.57 -14.63 -0.42
C ASP A 240 -21.22 -15.08 0.18
N PRO A 241 -21.09 -15.32 1.50
CA PRO A 241 -19.84 -15.78 2.11
C PRO A 241 -19.30 -17.10 1.50
N ALA A 242 -20.17 -17.94 0.95
CA ALA A 242 -19.76 -19.17 0.28
C ALA A 242 -19.00 -18.90 -1.03
N SER A 243 -19.27 -17.78 -1.70
CA SER A 243 -18.54 -17.37 -2.91
C SER A 243 -17.06 -17.06 -2.62
N ILE A 244 -16.77 -16.50 -1.44
CA ILE A 244 -15.40 -16.22 -0.99
C ILE A 244 -14.69 -17.52 -0.60
N GLU A 245 -15.39 -18.43 0.08
CA GLU A 245 -14.84 -19.73 0.47
C GLU A 245 -14.53 -20.64 -0.74
N ALA A 246 -15.24 -20.46 -1.84
CA ALA A 246 -15.01 -21.16 -3.09
C ALA A 246 -13.71 -20.72 -3.81
N LEU A 247 -13.09 -19.59 -3.42
CA LEU A 247 -11.84 -19.13 -4.00
C LEU A 247 -10.70 -20.12 -3.69
N SER A 248 -9.90 -20.45 -4.71
CA SER A 248 -8.88 -21.51 -4.66
C SER A 248 -7.87 -21.37 -3.51
N THR A 249 -7.51 -20.12 -3.16
CA THR A 249 -6.50 -19.80 -2.15
C THR A 249 -7.08 -19.36 -0.81
N TYR A 250 -8.42 -19.43 -0.64
CA TYR A 250 -9.12 -18.99 0.58
C TYR A 250 -8.49 -19.56 1.86
N LYS A 251 -8.21 -20.87 1.89
CA LYS A 251 -7.63 -21.56 3.06
C LYS A 251 -6.23 -21.10 3.44
N THR A 252 -5.53 -20.42 2.54
CA THR A 252 -4.16 -19.94 2.72
C THR A 252 -4.03 -18.42 2.65
N ASN A 253 -5.13 -17.71 2.45
CA ASN A 253 -5.15 -16.26 2.28
C ASN A 253 -5.97 -15.61 3.41
N PRO A 254 -5.32 -15.08 4.46
CA PRO A 254 -6.05 -14.41 5.56
C PRO A 254 -6.79 -13.13 5.13
N GLY A 255 -6.45 -12.54 3.97
CA GLY A 255 -7.22 -11.44 3.39
C GLY A 255 -8.60 -11.86 2.92
N MET A 256 -8.71 -13.03 2.28
CA MET A 256 -10.00 -13.61 1.88
C MET A 256 -10.83 -14.03 3.10
N MET A 257 -10.18 -14.58 4.14
CA MET A 257 -10.85 -14.88 5.42
C MET A 257 -11.43 -13.61 6.06
N ARG A 258 -10.65 -12.52 6.09
CA ARG A 258 -11.13 -11.21 6.56
C ARG A 258 -12.33 -10.71 5.75
N LEU A 259 -12.28 -10.78 4.41
CA LEU A 259 -13.42 -10.38 3.57
C LEU A 259 -14.68 -11.22 3.87
N LYS A 260 -14.52 -12.52 4.11
CA LYS A 260 -15.64 -13.39 4.51
C LYS A 260 -16.20 -12.99 5.86
N ALA A 261 -15.34 -12.64 6.82
CA ALA A 261 -15.77 -12.14 8.12
C ALA A 261 -16.56 -10.83 7.97
N ASP A 262 -16.08 -9.88 7.17
CA ASP A 262 -16.81 -8.63 6.88
C ASP A 262 -18.18 -8.92 6.23
N ALA A 263 -18.26 -9.83 5.25
CA ALA A 263 -19.52 -10.22 4.61
C ALA A 263 -20.53 -10.87 5.59
N LEU A 264 -20.05 -11.68 6.53
CA LEU A 264 -20.88 -12.29 7.58
C LEU A 264 -21.39 -11.23 8.57
N ALA A 265 -20.52 -10.28 8.96
CA ALA A 265 -20.89 -9.20 9.86
C ALA A 265 -21.95 -8.27 9.25
N ASP A 266 -21.85 -7.95 7.95
CA ASP A 266 -22.85 -7.15 7.23
C ASP A 266 -24.24 -7.83 7.16
N GLN A 267 -24.28 -9.16 7.33
CA GLN A 267 -25.53 -9.95 7.44
C GLN A 267 -26.00 -10.12 8.90
N GLY A 268 -25.31 -9.53 9.88
CA GLY A 268 -25.59 -9.68 11.31
C GLY A 268 -25.16 -11.02 11.90
N LEU A 269 -24.37 -11.83 11.18
CA LEU A 269 -23.87 -13.13 11.61
C LEU A 269 -22.55 -12.99 12.39
N PHE A 270 -22.56 -12.21 13.47
CA PHE A 270 -21.35 -11.80 14.18
C PHE A 270 -20.54 -12.95 14.78
N ALA A 271 -21.18 -13.99 15.31
CA ALA A 271 -20.48 -15.14 15.87
C ALA A 271 -19.66 -15.90 14.80
N ASP A 272 -20.21 -16.02 13.60
CA ASP A 272 -19.52 -16.63 12.46
C ASP A 272 -18.41 -15.72 11.93
N ALA A 273 -18.65 -14.40 11.89
CA ALA A 273 -17.65 -13.41 11.51
C ALA A 273 -16.41 -13.44 12.44
N ILE A 274 -16.63 -13.49 13.76
CA ILE A 274 -15.57 -13.61 14.77
C ILE A 274 -14.81 -14.93 14.61
N THR A 275 -15.53 -16.03 14.40
CA THR A 275 -14.92 -17.34 14.13
C THR A 275 -14.00 -17.27 12.92
N GLU A 276 -14.41 -16.57 11.87
CA GLU A 276 -13.61 -16.42 10.66
C GLU A 276 -12.38 -15.52 10.86
N LEU A 277 -12.49 -14.42 11.62
CA LEU A 277 -11.32 -13.61 12.02
C LEU A 277 -10.31 -14.43 12.82
N HIS A 278 -10.74 -15.21 13.81
CA HIS A 278 -9.86 -16.08 14.57
C HIS A 278 -9.17 -17.14 13.70
N ARG A 279 -9.82 -17.63 12.64
CA ARG A 279 -9.17 -18.51 11.66
C ARG A 279 -8.06 -17.79 10.90
N ALA A 280 -8.28 -16.54 10.50
CA ALA A 280 -7.25 -15.71 9.87
C ALA A 280 -6.06 -15.48 10.81
N GLU A 281 -6.32 -15.14 12.07
CA GLU A 281 -5.28 -14.96 13.09
C GLU A 281 -4.50 -16.24 13.38
N THR A 282 -5.20 -17.37 13.49
CA THR A 282 -4.58 -18.68 13.65
C THR A 282 -3.66 -19.00 12.48
N LEU A 283 -4.12 -18.77 11.24
CA LEU A 283 -3.30 -18.96 10.04
C LEU A 283 -2.05 -18.07 10.08
N ILE A 284 -2.21 -16.78 10.41
CA ILE A 284 -1.09 -15.82 10.53
C ILE A 284 -0.08 -16.30 11.58
N SER A 285 -0.56 -16.73 12.75
CA SER A 285 0.28 -17.17 13.85
C SER A 285 0.99 -18.50 13.57
N SER A 286 0.41 -19.38 12.76
CA SER A 286 0.99 -20.68 12.42
C SER A 286 1.97 -20.64 11.24
N ASN A 287 1.94 -19.58 10.43
CA ASN A 287 2.73 -19.45 9.21
C ASN A 287 3.89 -18.46 9.38
N PRO A 288 5.17 -18.91 9.34
CA PRO A 288 6.32 -18.05 9.56
C PRO A 288 6.42 -16.84 8.62
N VAL A 289 5.92 -16.95 7.38
CA VAL A 289 5.90 -15.84 6.42
C VAL A 289 4.83 -14.82 6.85
N LEU A 290 3.62 -15.27 7.19
CA LEU A 290 2.53 -14.38 7.57
C LEU A 290 2.77 -13.70 8.93
N GLN A 291 3.53 -14.31 9.83
CA GLN A 291 3.96 -13.64 11.07
C GLN A 291 4.76 -12.35 10.81
N THR A 292 5.40 -12.24 9.64
CA THR A 292 6.19 -11.05 9.26
C THR A 292 5.37 -9.89 8.74
N LEU A 293 4.05 -10.09 8.52
CA LEU A 293 3.13 -9.05 8.07
C LEU A 293 3.21 -7.79 8.93
N PRO A 294 2.99 -6.60 8.33
CA PRO A 294 3.02 -5.33 9.04
C PRO A 294 2.18 -5.37 10.32
N LYS A 295 2.75 -4.90 11.43
CA LYS A 295 2.07 -4.83 12.73
C LYS A 295 0.73 -4.09 12.64
N ARG A 296 0.68 -3.02 11.84
CA ARG A 296 -0.55 -2.23 11.62
C ARG A 296 -1.69 -3.10 11.09
N TRP A 297 -1.42 -3.92 10.08
CA TRP A 297 -2.44 -4.79 9.49
C TRP A 297 -2.85 -5.92 10.43
N ARG A 298 -1.89 -6.57 11.12
CA ARG A 298 -2.22 -7.61 12.11
C ARG A 298 -3.07 -7.08 13.26
N LYS A 299 -2.93 -5.79 13.58
CA LYS A 299 -3.74 -5.12 14.60
C LYS A 299 -5.16 -4.77 14.12
N GLU A 300 -5.38 -4.61 12.82
CA GLU A 300 -6.72 -4.30 12.30
C GLU A 300 -7.72 -5.43 12.56
N LEU A 301 -7.27 -6.70 12.61
CA LEU A 301 -8.13 -7.86 12.88
C LEU A 301 -8.82 -7.77 14.25
N PRO A 302 -8.08 -7.70 15.39
CA PRO A 302 -8.72 -7.61 16.70
C PRO A 302 -9.46 -6.28 16.90
N LEU A 303 -9.01 -5.17 16.28
CA LEU A 303 -9.75 -3.91 16.37
C LEU A 303 -11.09 -3.95 15.62
N ARG A 304 -11.17 -4.71 14.52
CA ARG A 304 -12.42 -4.95 13.81
C ARG A 304 -13.39 -5.76 14.66
N GLU A 305 -12.89 -6.80 15.32
CA GLU A 305 -13.68 -7.59 16.27
C GLU A 305 -14.20 -6.76 17.44
N VAL A 306 -13.36 -5.90 18.04
CA VAL A 306 -13.80 -4.95 19.09
C VAL A 306 -14.97 -4.11 18.62
N GLN A 307 -14.94 -3.60 17.38
CA GLN A 307 -16.03 -2.80 16.83
C GLN A 307 -17.32 -3.63 16.68
N TRP A 308 -17.24 -4.87 16.20
CA TRP A 308 -18.42 -5.74 16.10
C TRP A 308 -19.00 -6.13 17.46
N LEU A 309 -18.15 -6.41 18.45
CA LEU A 309 -18.59 -6.67 19.82
C LEU A 309 -19.33 -5.45 20.40
N MET A 310 -18.86 -4.23 20.12
CA MET A 310 -19.55 -3.00 20.48
C MET A 310 -20.91 -2.87 19.79
N ASP A 311 -20.97 -3.11 18.48
CA ASP A 311 -22.19 -3.00 17.69
C ASP A 311 -23.26 -4.03 18.15
N PHE A 312 -22.82 -5.18 18.68
CA PHE A 312 -23.68 -6.20 19.28
C PHE A 312 -24.02 -5.95 20.76
N GLY A 313 -23.43 -4.94 21.40
CA GLY A 313 -23.64 -4.62 22.81
C GLY A 313 -22.83 -5.46 23.80
N ALA A 314 -21.90 -6.30 23.33
CA ALA A 314 -20.96 -7.09 24.13
C ALA A 314 -19.79 -6.22 24.63
N ASN A 315 -20.10 -5.11 25.28
CA ASN A 315 -19.12 -4.09 25.65
C ASN A 315 -18.02 -4.61 26.59
N ASP A 316 -18.32 -5.53 27.51
CA ASP A 316 -17.32 -6.06 28.43
C ASP A 316 -16.27 -6.92 27.71
N GLU A 317 -16.70 -7.71 26.73
CA GLU A 317 -15.80 -8.49 25.86
C GLU A 317 -14.96 -7.56 24.98
N ALA A 318 -15.58 -6.54 24.39
CA ALA A 318 -14.89 -5.51 23.60
C ALA A 318 -13.81 -4.79 24.42
N ARG A 319 -14.09 -4.45 25.69
CA ARG A 319 -13.10 -3.85 26.62
C ARG A 319 -11.93 -4.79 26.89
N ALA A 320 -12.21 -6.06 27.17
CA ALA A 320 -11.19 -7.05 27.45
C ALA A 320 -10.26 -7.25 26.24
N LEU A 321 -10.84 -7.43 25.05
CA LEU A 321 -10.08 -7.60 23.80
C LEU A 321 -9.27 -6.36 23.44
N LEU A 322 -9.83 -5.15 23.62
CA LEU A 322 -9.07 -3.91 23.39
C LEU A 322 -7.88 -3.77 24.33
N ALA A 323 -8.05 -4.13 25.61
CA ALA A 323 -6.97 -4.11 26.59
C ALA A 323 -5.87 -5.13 26.25
N GLU A 324 -6.24 -6.34 25.84
CA GLU A 324 -5.31 -7.36 25.35
C GLU A 324 -4.56 -6.88 24.10
N THR A 325 -5.28 -6.29 23.14
CA THR A 325 -4.69 -5.73 21.93
C THR A 325 -3.67 -4.63 22.28
N ALA A 326 -3.98 -3.77 23.25
CA ALA A 326 -3.08 -2.71 23.73
C ALA A 326 -1.83 -3.24 24.46
N ALA A 327 -1.88 -4.45 25.01
CA ALA A 327 -0.71 -5.11 25.58
C ALA A 327 0.27 -5.61 24.51
N HIS A 328 -0.22 -5.90 23.29
CA HIS A 328 0.58 -6.44 22.19
C HIS A 328 1.02 -5.39 21.17
N PHE A 329 0.27 -4.29 21.05
CA PHE A 329 0.53 -3.21 20.10
C PHE A 329 0.46 -1.83 20.77
N SER A 330 1.38 -0.93 20.40
CA SER A 330 1.32 0.46 20.86
C SER A 330 0.02 1.15 20.44
N ALA A 331 -0.61 1.84 21.39
CA ALA A 331 -1.90 2.49 21.23
C ALA A 331 -1.82 3.72 20.31
N ASP A 332 -2.48 3.64 19.16
CA ASP A 332 -2.64 4.73 18.19
C ASP A 332 -4.05 5.35 18.26
N THR A 333 -4.34 6.27 17.32
CA THR A 333 -5.60 7.02 17.28
C THR A 333 -6.82 6.11 17.25
N ALA A 334 -6.83 5.07 16.40
CA ALA A 334 -7.97 4.16 16.29
C ALA A 334 -8.26 3.43 17.61
N MET A 335 -7.22 2.95 18.30
CA MET A 335 -7.38 2.30 19.61
C MET A 335 -7.90 3.27 20.68
N ARG A 336 -7.44 4.52 20.65
CA ARG A 336 -7.88 5.56 21.59
C ARG A 336 -9.33 5.97 21.36
N GLU A 337 -9.76 6.03 20.11
CA GLU A 337 -11.16 6.29 19.76
C GLU A 337 -12.07 5.17 20.26
N LEU A 338 -11.69 3.90 20.04
CA LEU A 338 -12.41 2.74 20.57
C LEU A 338 -12.43 2.74 22.11
N ALA A 339 -11.29 3.02 22.74
CA ALA A 339 -11.18 3.11 24.20
C ALA A 339 -12.10 4.19 24.78
N THR A 340 -12.19 5.34 24.10
CA THR A 340 -13.09 6.44 24.50
C THR A 340 -14.54 6.01 24.40
N LYS A 341 -14.95 5.36 23.30
CA LYS A 341 -16.32 4.85 23.14
C LYS A 341 -16.67 3.79 24.19
N LEU A 342 -15.70 2.99 24.62
CA LEU A 342 -15.88 1.92 25.62
C LEU A 342 -15.74 2.39 27.08
N GLY A 343 -15.26 3.63 27.31
CA GLY A 343 -14.98 4.15 28.65
C GLY A 343 -13.76 3.52 29.32
N VAL A 344 -12.75 3.11 28.55
CA VAL A 344 -11.50 2.51 29.04
C VAL A 344 -10.33 3.47 28.87
N SER A 345 -9.44 3.51 29.86
CA SER A 345 -8.16 4.22 29.74
C SER A 345 -7.08 3.26 29.28
N LEU A 346 -6.50 3.50 28.10
CA LEU A 346 -5.30 2.79 27.66
C LEU A 346 -4.06 3.45 28.27
N ALA A 347 -3.09 2.65 28.71
CA ALA A 347 -1.81 3.18 29.17
C ALA A 347 -1.16 3.97 28.02
N VAL A 348 -0.75 5.20 28.31
CA VAL A 348 -0.03 6.02 27.35
C VAL A 348 1.40 5.50 27.33
N ASP A 349 1.81 4.87 26.24
CA ASP A 349 3.25 4.74 25.96
C ASP A 349 3.83 6.16 26.05
N PRO A 350 4.85 6.41 26.90
CA PRO A 350 5.49 7.71 26.94
C PRO A 350 5.89 8.08 25.50
N ALA A 351 5.59 9.31 25.09
CA ALA A 351 5.91 9.79 23.75
C ALA A 351 7.34 9.35 23.41
N PRO A 352 7.59 8.82 22.19
CA PRO A 352 8.93 8.38 21.83
C PRO A 352 9.88 9.52 22.15
N SER A 353 10.86 9.27 23.03
CA SER A 353 11.87 10.27 23.37
C SER A 353 12.38 10.87 22.06
N PRO A 354 12.48 12.20 21.95
CA PRO A 354 13.05 12.82 20.76
C PRO A 354 14.35 12.10 20.45
N ALA A 355 14.49 11.62 19.21
CA ALA A 355 15.70 10.96 18.76
C ALA A 355 16.88 11.85 19.18
N PRO A 356 17.95 11.30 19.78
CA PRO A 356 19.08 12.11 20.20
C PRO A 356 19.57 12.88 18.98
N GLU A 357 19.59 14.21 19.08
CA GLU A 357 20.25 15.07 18.11
C GLU A 357 21.67 14.51 17.90
N ARG A 358 21.95 14.03 16.69
CA ARG A 358 23.25 13.53 16.26
C ARG A 358 23.66 14.19 14.97
#